data_AF-A0A2I0QAU0-F1
#
_entry.id   AF-A0A2I0QAU0-F1
#
_cell.length_a   1.000
_cell.length_b   1.000
_cell.length_c   1.000
_cell.angle_alpha   90.00
_cell.angle_beta   90.00
_cell.angle_gamma   90.00
#
_symmetry.space_group_name_H-M   'P 1'
#
loop_
_entity.id
_entity.type
_entity.pdbx_description
1 polymer ?
#
loop_
_entity_poly.entity_id
_entity_poly.type
_entity_poly.pdbx_seq_one_letter_code
_entity_poly.pdbx_strand_id
1 'polypeptide(L)' 'REQKREKVQLSKEEYGSSMPNPQTNQTQPHVVETIVRTERKIGRNEQVTIKHVMSGENKSVKYKQAIPLIQKGEWVLVE' A
#
# COMPACT_ATOMS: atom_id res chain seq x y z
N ARG A 1 -34.99 12.08 -20.08
CA ARG A 1 -34.41 12.77 -18.91
C ARG A 1 -32.90 12.63 -19.01
N GLU A 2 -32.23 13.60 -19.59
CA GLU A 2 -30.79 13.58 -19.82
C GLU A 2 -30.11 14.48 -18.79
N GLN A 3 -29.27 13.91 -17.94
CA GLN A 3 -28.56 14.66 -16.91
C GLN A 3 -27.26 15.22 -17.49
N LYS A 4 -27.26 16.52 -17.73
CA LYS A 4 -26.12 17.32 -18.17
C LYS A 4 -25.06 17.29 -17.07
N ARG A 5 -23.88 16.72 -17.34
CA ARG A 5 -22.76 16.75 -16.40
C ARG A 5 -22.13 18.15 -16.40
N GLU A 6 -22.23 18.81 -15.26
CA GLU A 6 -21.61 20.10 -15.00
C GLU A 6 -20.08 19.95 -14.99
N LYS A 7 -19.38 20.81 -15.76
CA LYS A 7 -17.91 20.84 -15.78
C LYS A 7 -17.43 21.51 -14.50
N VAL A 8 -16.94 20.72 -13.55
CA VAL A 8 -16.23 21.21 -12.37
C VAL A 8 -14.89 21.80 -12.83
N GLN A 9 -14.77 23.12 -12.76
CA GLN A 9 -13.51 23.82 -12.95
C GLN A 9 -12.71 23.70 -11.65
N LEU A 10 -11.69 22.84 -11.64
CA LEU A 10 -10.67 22.86 -10.61
C LEU A 10 -9.73 24.03 -10.92
N SER A 11 -10.05 25.20 -10.37
CA SER A 11 -9.10 26.32 -10.31
C SER A 11 -7.91 25.86 -9.49
N LYS A 12 -6.78 25.65 -10.17
CA LYS A 12 -5.48 25.42 -9.53
C LYS A 12 -5.04 26.77 -8.97
N GLU A 13 -5.44 27.05 -7.73
CA GLU A 13 -4.89 28.17 -6.97
C GLU A 13 -3.39 27.91 -6.79
N GLU A 14 -2.59 28.66 -7.56
CA GLU A 14 -1.15 28.73 -7.42
C GLU A 14 -0.81 29.36 -6.07
N TYR A 15 -0.48 28.52 -5.10
CA TYR A 15 0.09 28.96 -3.84
C TYR A 15 1.56 29.32 -4.06
N GLY A 16 1.80 30.53 -4.58
CA GLY A 16 3.12 31.15 -4.63
C GLY A 16 3.52 31.62 -3.23
N SER A 17 4.15 30.76 -2.44
CA SER A 17 4.76 31.16 -1.16
C SER A 17 5.98 32.04 -1.43
N SER A 18 5.79 33.34 -1.27
CA SER A 18 6.83 34.34 -1.12
C SER A 18 7.42 34.29 0.29
N MET A 19 8.74 34.04 0.40
CA MET A 19 9.72 34.60 1.36
C MET A 19 10.93 33.66 1.51
N PRO A 20 12.17 34.13 1.32
CA PRO A 20 13.38 33.35 1.54
C PRO A 20 13.72 33.27 3.03
N ASN A 21 13.86 32.06 3.57
CA ASN A 21 14.21 31.79 4.96
C ASN A 21 15.71 31.39 5.05
N PRO A 22 16.64 32.23 5.55
CA PRO A 22 18.00 31.81 5.80
C PRO A 22 18.11 31.40 7.26
N GLN A 23 17.78 30.16 7.58
CA GLN A 23 18.19 29.57 8.85
C GLN A 23 18.76 28.19 8.62
N THR A 24 20.09 28.16 8.67
CA THR A 24 20.95 27.01 8.51
C THR A 24 20.74 26.04 9.68
N ASN A 25 19.75 25.16 9.58
CA ASN A 25 19.75 23.94 10.38
C ASN A 25 20.71 22.96 9.71
N GLN A 26 21.93 22.84 10.25
CA GLN A 26 22.78 21.69 10.00
C GLN A 26 22.12 20.46 10.64
N THR A 27 21.11 19.92 9.97
CA THR A 27 20.69 18.54 10.18
C THR A 27 21.77 17.67 9.58
N GLN A 28 22.62 17.08 10.42
CA GLN A 28 23.45 15.96 10.00
C GLN A 28 22.55 14.92 9.32
N PRO A 29 22.87 14.46 8.11
CA PRO A 29 22.11 13.41 7.47
C PRO A 29 22.31 12.14 8.29
N HIS A 30 21.26 11.70 8.98
CA HIS A 30 21.22 10.34 9.51
C HIS A 30 21.26 9.41 8.30
N VAL A 31 22.34 8.64 8.18
CA VAL A 31 22.51 7.66 7.10
C VAL A 31 21.50 6.55 7.38
N VAL A 32 20.35 6.59 6.71
CA VAL A 32 19.37 5.51 6.77
C VAL A 32 19.93 4.34 5.97
N GLU A 33 20.22 3.22 6.64
CA GLU A 33 20.64 2.00 5.96
C GLU A 33 19.52 1.54 5.01
N THR A 34 19.86 1.38 3.73
CA THR A 34 18.92 0.89 2.74
C THR A 34 18.77 -0.62 2.92
N ILE A 35 17.71 -1.05 3.61
CA ILE A 35 17.29 -2.45 3.66
C ILE A 35 16.96 -2.94 2.24
N VAL A 36 17.91 -3.63 1.61
CA VAL A 36 17.69 -4.32 0.33
C VAL A 36 16.83 -5.54 0.59
N ARG A 37 15.54 -5.46 0.24
CA ARG A 37 14.65 -6.61 0.37
C ARG A 37 14.89 -7.57 -0.79
N THR A 38 15.38 -8.77 -0.49
CA THR A 38 15.72 -9.81 -1.46
C THR A 38 14.49 -10.45 -2.11
N GLU A 39 13.37 -10.51 -1.40
CA GLU A 39 12.14 -11.16 -1.86
C GLU A 39 11.03 -10.16 -2.19
N ARG A 40 10.30 -10.45 -3.27
CA ARG A 40 9.16 -9.66 -3.72
C ARG A 40 8.09 -9.63 -2.63
N LYS A 41 7.68 -8.43 -2.23
CA LYS A 41 6.57 -8.25 -1.31
C LYS A 41 5.26 -8.64 -2.01
N ILE A 42 4.50 -9.53 -1.39
CA ILE A 42 3.17 -9.93 -1.85
C ILE A 42 2.25 -8.70 -1.82
N GLY A 43 1.75 -8.32 -2.99
CA GLY A 43 0.81 -7.23 -3.16
C GLY A 43 -0.62 -7.61 -2.75
N ARG A 44 -1.41 -6.62 -2.34
CA ARG A 44 -2.80 -6.81 -1.87
C ARG A 44 -3.69 -7.57 -2.87
N ASN A 45 -3.49 -7.37 -4.17
CA ASN A 45 -4.31 -8.00 -5.23
C ASN A 45 -3.67 -9.26 -5.84
N GLU A 46 -2.49 -9.68 -5.38
CA GLU A 46 -1.85 -10.89 -5.88
C GLU A 46 -2.62 -12.13 -5.46
N GLN A 47 -2.62 -13.13 -6.32
CA GLN A 47 -3.25 -14.41 -6.06
C GLN A 47 -2.27 -15.30 -5.29
N VAL A 48 -2.72 -15.78 -4.15
CA VAL A 48 -1.94 -16.62 -3.23
C VAL A 48 -2.68 -17.92 -2.97
N THR A 49 -1.93 -18.96 -2.69
CA THR A 49 -2.47 -20.25 -2.27
C THR A 49 -2.33 -20.37 -0.76
N ILE A 50 -3.48 -20.49 -0.10
CA ILE A 50 -3.55 -20.73 1.34
C ILE A 50 -4.01 -22.16 1.62
N LYS A 51 -3.49 -22.74 2.70
CA LYS A 51 -3.87 -24.07 3.19
C LYS A 51 -4.53 -23.96 4.55
N HIS A 52 -5.66 -24.62 4.72
CA HIS A 52 -6.34 -24.69 6.01
C HIS A 52 -5.63 -25.68 6.92
N VAL A 53 -5.26 -25.26 8.12
CA VAL A 53 -4.40 -26.06 9.02
C VAL A 53 -5.13 -27.32 9.49
N MET A 54 -6.43 -27.23 9.76
CA MET A 54 -7.21 -28.33 10.33
C MET A 54 -7.71 -29.33 9.28
N SER A 55 -8.18 -28.86 8.12
CA SER A 55 -8.76 -29.74 7.09
C SER A 55 -7.79 -30.11 5.97
N GLY A 56 -6.67 -29.38 5.83
CA GLY A 56 -5.75 -29.54 4.71
C GLY A 56 -6.27 -29.03 3.36
N GLU A 57 -7.43 -28.34 3.33
CA GLU A 57 -7.97 -27.75 2.10
C GLU A 57 -7.06 -26.64 1.56
N ASN A 58 -6.81 -26.64 0.25
CA ASN A 58 -6.09 -25.58 -0.44
C ASN A 58 -7.07 -24.64 -1.15
N LYS A 59 -6.85 -23.34 -1.04
CA LYS A 59 -7.67 -22.31 -1.70
C LYS A 59 -6.78 -21.26 -2.33
N SER A 60 -7.09 -20.92 -3.59
CA SER A 60 -6.41 -19.85 -4.32
C SER A 60 -7.27 -18.58 -4.29
N VAL A 61 -6.81 -17.54 -3.60
CA VAL A 61 -7.54 -16.27 -3.41
C VAL A 61 -6.59 -15.08 -3.49
N LYS A 62 -7.13 -13.86 -3.63
CA LYS A 62 -6.31 -12.66 -3.53
C LYS A 62 -5.78 -12.48 -2.11
N TYR A 63 -4.55 -12.00 -1.96
CA TYR A 63 -3.94 -11.77 -0.64
C TYR A 63 -4.82 -10.90 0.26
N LYS A 64 -5.52 -9.89 -0.30
CA LYS A 64 -6.50 -9.09 0.44
C LYS A 64 -7.58 -9.89 1.17
N GLN A 65 -8.02 -11.01 0.61
CA GLN A 65 -9.04 -11.88 1.18
C GLN A 65 -8.41 -12.92 2.12
N ALA A 66 -7.16 -13.31 1.87
CA ALA A 66 -6.41 -14.22 2.73
C ALA A 66 -5.97 -13.55 4.05
N ILE A 67 -5.69 -12.24 4.07
CA ILE A 67 -5.25 -11.51 5.29
C ILE A 67 -6.09 -11.84 6.53
N PRO A 68 -7.43 -11.68 6.55
CA PRO A 68 -8.22 -11.99 7.74
C PRO A 68 -8.15 -13.48 8.13
N LEU A 69 -8.05 -14.37 7.16
CA LEU A 69 -7.98 -15.82 7.38
C LEU A 69 -6.63 -16.24 7.99
N ILE A 70 -5.55 -15.62 7.52
CA ILE A 70 -4.19 -15.82 8.03
C ILE A 70 -4.05 -15.18 9.42
N GLN A 71 -4.57 -13.97 9.63
CA GLN A 71 -4.55 -13.29 10.92
C GLN A 71 -5.34 -14.04 11.99
N LYS A 72 -6.43 -14.71 11.59
CA LYS A 72 -7.21 -15.58 12.48
C LYS A 72 -6.46 -16.87 12.85
N GLY A 73 -5.42 -17.24 12.10
CA GLY A 73 -4.57 -18.42 12.35
C GLY A 73 -5.15 -19.73 11.81
N GLU A 74 -6.29 -19.70 11.11
CA GLU A 74 -6.92 -20.89 10.53
C GLU A 74 -6.20 -21.35 9.24
N TRP A 75 -5.59 -20.40 8.53
CA TRP A 75 -4.98 -20.63 7.22
C TRP A 75 -3.52 -20.21 7.21
N VAL A 76 -2.68 -20.99 6.53
CA VAL A 76 -1.28 -20.69 6.29
C VAL A 76 -1.04 -20.36 4.82
N LEU A 77 -0.18 -19.37 4.56
CA LEU A 77 0.30 -19.07 3.22
C LEU A 77 1.28 -20.15 2.78
N VAL A 78 1.06 -20.73 1.60
CA VAL A 78 1.95 -21.75 1.04
C VAL A 78 2.68 -21.22 -0.19
N GLU A 79 2.01 -20.38 -1.00
CA GLU A 79 2.55 -19.83 -2.24
C GLU A 79 1.97 -18.44 -2.54
#